data_AF-A0A5C7PLI8-F1
#
_entry.id   AF-A0A5C7PLI8-F1
#
_cell.length_a   1.000
_cell.length_b   1.000
_cell.length_c   1.000
_cell.angle_alpha   90.00
_cell.angle_beta   90.00
_cell.angle_gamma   90.00
#
_symmetry.space_group_name_H-M   'P 1'
#
loop_
_entity.id
_entity.type
_entity.pdbx_description
1 polymer ?
#
loop_
_entity_poly.entity_id
_entity_poly.type
_entity_poly.pdbx_seq_one_letter_code
_entity_poly.pdbx_strand_id
1 'polypeptide(L)'
;MAGTQLGATFTAFVAALQAHSAATAAAALSGAPAPWFMPPGVDDLSDPEAITPGFDRRDLSAAYETVLTAPDGTVGGAAGLKLQLDILGAAERAFRLRHASSIRALYHDAARAAGHGHSRGPVAYNQQIAQDLLRAGG
;
A
#
# COMPACT_ATOMS: atom_id res chain seq x y z
N MET A 1 10.68 20.93 -28.42
CA MET A 1 11.26 20.07 -27.39
C MET A 1 10.14 19.64 -26.47
N ALA A 2 9.69 18.39 -26.55
CA ALA A 2 8.76 17.84 -25.57
C ALA A 2 9.46 17.86 -24.20
N GLY A 3 9.06 18.79 -23.33
CA GLY A 3 9.66 18.94 -22.02
C GLY A 3 9.46 17.66 -21.20
N THR A 4 10.54 17.20 -20.59
CA THR A 4 10.56 16.00 -19.74
C THR A 4 9.74 16.23 -18.47
N GLN A 5 8.42 16.08 -18.57
CA GLN A 5 7.53 16.26 -17.44
C GLN A 5 7.47 14.97 -16.61
N LEU A 6 7.53 15.10 -15.29
CA LEU A 6 7.27 13.99 -14.38
C LEU A 6 5.81 13.55 -14.51
N GLY A 7 5.58 12.24 -14.47
CA GLY A 7 4.21 11.71 -14.45
C GLY A 7 3.45 12.18 -13.22
N ALA A 8 2.14 12.41 -13.37
CA ALA A 8 1.30 12.89 -12.26
C ALA A 8 1.31 11.91 -11.08
N THR A 9 1.13 10.61 -11.35
CA THR A 9 1.18 9.55 -10.33
C THR A 9 2.54 9.50 -9.63
N PHE A 10 3.64 9.58 -10.38
CA PHE A 10 4.99 9.58 -9.80
C PHE A 10 5.20 10.80 -8.89
N THR A 11 4.76 11.98 -9.33
CA THR A 11 4.87 13.23 -8.57
C THR A 11 4.07 13.14 -7.27
N ALA A 12 2.82 12.68 -7.34
CA ALA A 12 1.97 12.49 -6.17
C ALA A 12 2.55 11.46 -5.20
N PHE A 13 3.07 10.35 -5.72
CA PHE A 13 3.73 9.30 -4.93
C PHE A 13 4.96 9.83 -4.18
N VAL A 14 5.86 10.55 -4.86
CA VAL A 14 7.07 11.12 -4.23
C VAL A 14 6.70 12.12 -3.14
N ALA A 15 5.74 13.01 -3.39
CA ALA A 15 5.26 13.96 -2.41
C ALA A 15 4.69 13.27 -1.15
N ALA A 16 3.86 12.24 -1.35
CA ALA A 16 3.31 11.46 -0.25
C ALA A 16 4.40 10.72 0.55
N LEU A 17 5.38 10.14 -0.13
CA LEU A 17 6.48 9.43 0.51
C LEU A 17 7.37 10.37 1.34
N GLN A 18 7.65 11.57 0.83
CA GLN A 18 8.38 12.61 1.57
C GLN A 18 7.61 13.04 2.82
N ALA A 19 6.31 13.33 2.71
CA ALA A 19 5.47 13.72 3.83
C ALA A 19 5.42 12.62 4.90
N HIS A 20 5.25 11.36 4.49
CA HIS A 20 5.25 10.22 5.40
C HIS A 20 6.60 10.01 6.10
N SER A 21 7.71 10.18 5.39
CA SER A 21 9.05 10.06 5.97
C SER A 21 9.28 11.12 7.05
N ALA A 22 8.85 12.36 6.81
CA ALA A 22 8.91 13.43 7.80
C ALA A 22 8.02 13.12 9.03
N ALA A 23 6.80 12.64 8.82
CA ALA A 23 5.90 12.27 9.91
C ALA A 23 6.44 11.10 10.75
N THR A 24 7.08 10.12 10.11
CA THR A 24 7.73 8.99 10.80
C THR A 24 8.91 9.45 11.66
N ALA A 25 9.74 10.36 11.15
CA ALA A 25 10.82 10.94 11.92
C ALA A 25 10.30 11.72 13.15
N ALA A 26 9.22 12.50 12.99
CA ALA A 26 8.61 13.22 14.11
C ALA A 26 8.01 12.27 15.17
N ALA A 27 7.39 11.16 14.74
CA ALA A 27 6.86 10.15 15.65
C ALA A 27 7.97 9.51 16.50
N ALA A 28 9.12 9.20 15.89
CA ALA A 28 10.28 8.63 16.59
C ALA A 28 10.82 9.55 17.70
N LEU A 29 10.79 10.87 17.49
CA LEU A 29 11.27 11.85 18.48
C LEU A 29 10.25 12.12 19.60
N SER A 30 8.96 11.92 19.35
CA SER A 30 7.88 12.21 20.31
C SER A 30 7.41 10.98 21.10
N GLY A 31 7.85 9.78 20.73
CA GLY A 31 7.31 8.53 21.28
C GLY A 31 5.90 8.20 20.79
N ALA A 32 5.35 8.98 19.86
CA ALA A 32 4.09 8.68 19.21
C ALA A 32 4.24 7.47 18.26
N PRO A 33 3.17 6.71 18.00
CA PRO A 33 3.22 5.66 16.98
C PRO A 33 3.46 6.27 15.60
N ALA A 34 4.36 5.66 14.82
CA ALA A 34 4.58 6.08 13.44
C ALA A 34 3.30 5.85 12.61
N PRO A 35 2.90 6.82 11.77
CA PRO A 35 1.75 6.62 10.89
C PRO A 35 2.05 5.50 9.90
N TRP A 36 1.01 4.85 9.37
CA TRP A 36 1.18 3.96 8.23
C TRP A 36 1.33 4.78 6.94
N PHE A 37 2.19 4.34 6.03
CA PHE A 37 2.26 4.93 4.71
C PHE A 37 1.05 4.47 3.88
N MET A 38 0.31 5.42 3.32
CA MET A 38 -0.78 5.19 2.37
C MET A 38 -0.52 6.03 1.12
N PRO A 39 -0.22 5.40 -0.03
CA PRO A 39 -0.11 6.11 -1.30
C PRO A 39 -1.44 6.79 -1.66
N PRO A 40 -1.41 7.95 -2.34
CA PRO A 40 -2.63 8.58 -2.84
C PRO A 40 -3.42 7.63 -3.74
N GLY A 41 -4.74 7.57 -3.58
CA GLY A 41 -5.61 6.73 -4.40
C GLY A 41 -5.70 5.27 -3.99
N VAL A 42 -5.05 4.85 -2.89
CA VAL A 42 -5.28 3.54 -2.27
C VAL A 42 -6.30 3.71 -1.13
N ASP A 43 -7.46 3.07 -1.27
CA ASP A 43 -8.57 3.15 -0.31
C ASP A 43 -8.83 1.81 0.41
N ASP A 44 -8.62 0.68 -0.24
CA ASP A 44 -8.75 -0.66 0.34
C ASP A 44 -7.43 -1.46 0.24
N LEU A 45 -6.96 -1.97 1.39
CA LEU A 45 -5.76 -2.81 1.49
C LEU A 45 -6.05 -4.30 1.33
N SER A 46 -7.32 -4.69 1.44
CA SER A 46 -7.76 -6.08 1.34
C SER A 46 -7.98 -6.51 -0.11
N ASP A 47 -8.18 -5.56 -1.02
CA ASP A 47 -8.29 -5.77 -2.45
C ASP A 47 -6.97 -5.40 -3.17
N PRO A 48 -6.24 -6.38 -3.75
CA PRO A 48 -5.05 -6.11 -4.54
C PRO A 48 -5.29 -5.21 -5.75
N GLU A 49 -6.51 -5.15 -6.29
CA GLU A 49 -6.85 -4.28 -7.42
C GLU A 49 -6.97 -2.83 -6.97
N ALA A 50 -7.59 -2.58 -5.81
CA ALA A 50 -7.71 -1.26 -5.17
C ALA A 50 -6.35 -0.63 -4.77
N ILE A 51 -5.27 -1.40 -4.72
CA ILE A 51 -3.91 -0.89 -4.52
C ILE A 51 -3.34 -0.25 -5.80
N THR A 52 -3.74 -0.75 -6.97
CA THR A 52 -3.15 -0.39 -8.27
C THR A 52 -3.24 1.11 -8.61
N PRO A 53 -4.36 1.83 -8.35
CA PRO A 53 -4.49 3.24 -8.71
C PRO A 53 -3.38 4.14 -8.13
N GLY A 54 -2.90 3.86 -6.90
CA GLY A 54 -1.80 4.63 -6.29
C GLY A 54 -0.43 4.43 -6.93
N PHE A 55 -0.31 3.46 -7.84
CA PHE A 55 0.90 3.12 -8.57
C PHE A 55 0.66 3.02 -10.08
N ASP A 56 -0.40 3.63 -10.61
CA ASP A 56 -0.71 3.57 -12.03
C ASP A 56 0.44 4.13 -12.89
N ARG A 57 0.86 3.32 -13.86
CA ARG A 57 2.00 3.54 -14.75
C ARG A 57 1.60 3.57 -16.23
N ARG A 58 0.30 3.54 -16.55
CA ARG A 58 -0.18 3.49 -17.94
C ARG A 58 0.26 4.70 -18.75
N ASP A 59 0.04 5.90 -18.22
CA ASP A 59 0.44 7.15 -18.90
C ASP A 59 1.96 7.26 -19.08
N LEU A 60 2.73 6.83 -18.07
CA LEU A 60 4.19 6.80 -18.16
C LEU A 60 4.68 5.77 -19.19
N SER A 61 4.01 4.62 -19.30
CA SER A 61 4.34 3.60 -20.29
C SER A 61 4.04 4.10 -21.71
N ALA A 62 2.88 4.74 -21.92
CA ALA A 62 2.52 5.34 -23.20
C ALA A 62 3.48 6.48 -23.60
N ALA A 63 3.88 7.33 -22.63
CA ALA A 63 4.88 8.37 -22.85
C ALA A 63 6.24 7.76 -23.20
N TYR A 64 6.64 6.67 -22.56
CA TYR A 64 7.89 5.97 -22.84
C TYR A 64 7.89 5.38 -24.26
N GLU A 65 6.82 4.71 -24.68
CA GLU A 65 6.66 4.19 -26.04
C GLU A 65 6.70 5.31 -27.10
N THR A 66 6.06 6.44 -26.80
CA THR A 66 6.10 7.63 -27.64
C THR A 66 7.53 8.14 -27.80
N VAL A 67 8.29 8.26 -26.71
CA VAL A 67 9.68 8.74 -26.77
C VAL A 67 10.59 7.77 -27.53
N LEU A 68 10.34 6.47 -27.46
CA LEU A 68 11.12 5.47 -28.20
C LEU A 68 10.90 5.50 -29.72
N THR A 69 9.73 6.00 -30.16
CA THR A 69 9.33 5.99 -31.57
C THR A 69 9.39 7.37 -32.23
N ALA A 70 9.47 8.44 -31.43
CA ALA A 70 9.55 9.81 -31.92
C ALA A 70 10.91 10.11 -32.59
N PRO A 71 10.92 10.74 -33.80
CA PRO A 71 12.16 11.15 -34.46
C PRO A 71 13.02 12.13 -33.65
N ASP A 72 12.38 12.90 -32.75
CA ASP A 72 13.01 13.84 -31.82
C ASP A 72 13.07 13.33 -30.36
N GLY A 73 12.81 12.04 -30.15
CA GLY A 73 12.98 11.37 -28.87
C GLY A 73 14.42 11.45 -28.37
N THR A 74 14.60 11.71 -27.07
CA THR A 74 15.94 11.77 -26.46
C THR A 74 16.20 10.58 -25.55
N VAL A 75 17.44 10.10 -25.51
CA VAL A 75 17.88 9.06 -24.58
C VAL A 75 17.60 9.47 -23.12
N GLY A 76 17.80 10.75 -22.78
CA GLY A 76 17.49 11.28 -21.45
C GLY A 76 16.00 11.20 -21.10
N GLY A 77 15.11 11.51 -22.06
CA GLY A 77 13.67 11.37 -21.87
C GLY A 77 13.25 9.92 -21.62
N ALA A 78 13.78 8.99 -22.42
CA ALA A 78 13.51 7.56 -22.27
C ALA A 78 14.01 7.04 -20.91
N ALA A 79 15.24 7.37 -20.53
CA ALA A 79 15.82 6.98 -19.25
C ALA A 79 15.04 7.55 -18.05
N GLY A 80 14.62 8.82 -18.14
CA GLY A 80 13.84 9.48 -17.08
C GLY A 80 12.44 8.86 -16.89
N LEU A 81 11.75 8.51 -17.98
CA LEU A 81 10.46 7.82 -17.92
C LEU A 81 10.62 6.39 -17.39
N LYS A 82 11.64 5.66 -17.85
CA LYS A 82 11.95 4.31 -17.38
C LYS A 82 12.24 4.27 -15.88
N LEU A 83 13.00 5.23 -15.37
CA LEU A 83 13.27 5.36 -13.94
C LEU A 83 11.99 5.53 -13.13
N GLN A 84 11.06 6.40 -13.56
CA GLN A 84 9.77 6.59 -12.90
C GLN A 84 8.94 5.31 -12.88
N LEU A 85 8.89 4.59 -14.02
CA LEU A 85 8.22 3.30 -14.13
C LEU A 85 8.77 2.25 -13.16
N ASP A 86 10.10 2.20 -13.02
CA ASP A 86 10.77 1.22 -12.18
C ASP A 86 10.59 1.55 -10.68
N ILE A 87 10.64 2.82 -10.30
CA ILE A 87 10.37 3.26 -8.92
C ILE A 87 8.94 2.91 -8.52
N LEU A 88 7.93 3.30 -9.32
CA LEU A 88 6.53 3.00 -9.01
C LEU A 88 6.27 1.50 -8.96
N GLY A 89 6.81 0.73 -9.92
CA GLY A 89 6.65 -0.73 -9.92
C GLY A 89 7.33 -1.41 -8.73
N ALA A 90 8.49 -0.94 -8.30
CA ALA A 90 9.15 -1.45 -7.10
C ALA A 90 8.39 -1.09 -5.82
N ALA A 91 7.91 0.15 -5.72
CA ALA A 91 7.13 0.63 -4.59
C ALA A 91 5.81 -0.14 -4.45
N GLU A 92 5.11 -0.39 -5.56
CA GLU A 92 3.88 -1.19 -5.58
C GLU A 92 4.14 -2.60 -5.06
N ARG A 93 5.18 -3.28 -5.55
CA ARG A 93 5.56 -4.63 -5.07
C ARG A 93 5.85 -4.63 -3.57
N ALA A 94 6.62 -3.65 -3.10
CA ALA A 94 6.93 -3.52 -1.68
C ALA A 94 5.66 -3.27 -0.84
N PHE A 95 4.76 -2.42 -1.33
CA PHE A 95 3.49 -2.11 -0.68
C PHE A 95 2.56 -3.32 -0.62
N ARG A 96 2.37 -4.03 -1.73
CA ARG A 96 1.61 -5.27 -1.79
C ARG A 96 2.20 -6.35 -0.90
N LEU A 97 3.53 -6.53 -0.91
CA LEU A 97 4.20 -7.51 -0.04
C LEU A 97 3.94 -7.21 1.44
N ARG A 98 3.94 -5.93 1.81
CA ARG A 98 3.62 -5.49 3.16
C ARG A 98 2.15 -5.75 3.50
N HIS A 99 1.18 -5.48 2.64
CA HIS A 99 -0.24 -5.47 3.06
C HIS A 99 -1.08 -6.66 2.59
N ALA A 100 -0.79 -7.20 1.41
CA ALA A 100 -1.71 -8.07 0.68
C ALA A 100 -1.04 -9.30 0.04
N SER A 101 0.14 -9.73 0.52
CA SER A 101 0.71 -10.98 0.00
C SER A 101 -0.18 -12.16 0.39
N SER A 102 -0.44 -13.06 -0.57
CA SER A 102 -1.29 -14.24 -0.35
C SER A 102 -0.81 -15.08 0.83
N ILE A 103 0.51 -15.19 0.99
CA ILE A 103 1.16 -15.85 2.13
C ILE A 103 0.80 -15.14 3.45
N ARG A 104 0.97 -13.81 3.52
CA ARG A 104 0.62 -13.03 4.72
C ARG A 104 -0.87 -13.14 5.04
N ALA A 105 -1.74 -13.01 4.03
CA ALA A 105 -3.18 -13.13 4.19
C ALA A 105 -3.57 -14.52 4.72
N LEU A 106 -3.02 -15.60 4.12
CA LEU A 106 -3.24 -16.97 4.56
C LEU A 106 -2.79 -17.19 6.01
N TYR A 107 -1.59 -16.72 6.40
CA TYR A 107 -1.12 -16.85 7.78
C TYR A 107 -1.97 -16.06 8.77
N HIS A 108 -2.42 -14.85 8.41
CA HIS A 108 -3.35 -14.09 9.25
C HIS A 108 -4.69 -14.79 9.41
N ASP A 109 -5.24 -15.36 8.33
CA ASP A 109 -6.49 -16.11 8.37
C ASP A 109 -6.37 -17.38 9.24
N ALA A 110 -5.32 -18.17 9.00
CA ALA A 110 -5.04 -19.37 9.79
C ALA A 110 -4.86 -19.06 11.29
N ALA A 111 -4.12 -17.98 11.63
CA ALA A 111 -3.95 -17.56 13.01
C ALA A 111 -5.25 -17.10 13.67
N ARG A 112 -6.12 -16.38 12.93
CA ARG A 112 -7.45 -15.99 13.40
C ARG A 112 -8.34 -17.21 13.63
N ALA A 113 -8.38 -18.14 12.69
CA ALA A 113 -9.13 -19.39 12.80
C ALA A 113 -8.68 -20.20 14.03
N ALA A 114 -7.36 -20.32 14.25
CA ALA A 114 -6.81 -20.96 15.43
C ALA A 114 -7.23 -20.25 16.74
N GLY A 115 -7.17 -18.91 16.78
CA GLY A 115 -7.62 -18.13 17.92
C GLY A 115 -9.11 -18.28 18.21
N HIS A 116 -9.95 -18.34 17.17
CA HIS A 116 -11.39 -18.59 17.31
C HIS A 116 -11.70 -19.99 17.84
N GLY A 117 -10.94 -21.01 17.41
CA GLY A 117 -11.12 -22.39 17.86
C GLY A 117 -10.58 -22.67 19.27
N HIS A 118 -9.79 -21.77 19.86
CA HIS A 118 -9.23 -21.97 21.19
C HIS A 118 -10.33 -21.89 22.27
N SER A 119 -10.30 -22.80 23.25
CA SER A 119 -11.32 -22.87 24.32
C SER A 119 -11.37 -21.64 25.23
N ARG A 120 -10.29 -20.86 25.24
CA ARG A 120 -10.20 -19.54 25.90
C ARG A 120 -10.12 -18.38 24.91
N GLY A 121 -10.46 -18.64 23.66
CA GLY A 121 -10.49 -17.65 22.58
C GLY A 121 -11.67 -16.69 22.72
N PRO A 122 -11.69 -15.62 21.91
CA PRO A 122 -12.72 -14.58 21.99
C PRO A 122 -14.13 -15.13 21.78
N VAL A 123 -14.31 -16.14 20.92
CA VAL A 123 -15.62 -16.76 20.67
C VAL A 123 -16.14 -17.47 21.91
N ALA A 124 -15.32 -18.33 22.53
CA ALA A 124 -15.67 -19.03 23.76
C ALA A 124 -15.89 -18.06 24.94
N TYR A 125 -15.09 -16.99 25.01
CA TYR A 125 -15.25 -15.95 26.03
C TYR A 125 -16.57 -15.18 25.89
N ASN A 126 -16.98 -14.84 24.66
CA ASN A 126 -18.27 -14.19 24.41
C ASN A 126 -19.45 -15.08 24.85
N GLN A 127 -19.36 -16.39 24.60
CA GLN A 127 -20.36 -17.34 25.09
C GLN A 127 -20.44 -17.33 26.62
N GLN A 128 -19.29 -17.33 27.31
CA GLN A 128 -19.24 -17.28 28.77
C GLN A 128 -19.89 -16.00 29.31
N ILE A 129 -19.55 -14.83 28.76
CA ILE A 129 -20.16 -13.55 29.14
C ILE A 129 -21.67 -13.60 28.99
N ALA A 130 -22.17 -14.10 27.86
CA ALA A 130 -23.60 -14.21 27.62
C ALA A 130 -24.29 -15.09 28.67
N GLN A 131 -23.68 -16.21 29.06
CA GLN A 131 -24.19 -17.08 30.11
C GLN A 131 -24.20 -16.38 31.48
N ASP A 132 -23.16 -15.63 31.82
CA ASP A 132 -23.06 -14.94 33.10
C ASP A 132 -24.09 -13.81 33.22
N LEU A 133 -24.33 -13.07 32.13
CA LEU A 133 -25.37 -12.04 32.08
C LEU A 133 -26.78 -12.63 32.27
N LEU A 134 -27.07 -13.76 31.63
CA LEU A 134 -28.36 -14.46 31.81
C LEU A 134 -28.58 -14.93 33.24
N ARG A 135 -27.52 -15.35 33.94
CA ARG A 135 -27.59 -15.77 35.35
C ARG A 135 -27.76 -14.60 36.32
N ALA A 136 -27.25 -13.42 35.98
CA ALA A 136 -27.31 -12.24 36.83
C ALA A 136 -28.66 -11.49 36.76
N GLY A 137 -29.44 -11.71 35.69
CA GLY A 137 -30.74 -11.06 35.45
C GLY A 137 -31.98 -11.93 35.71
N GLY A 138 -31.81 -13.11 36.31
CA GLY A 138 -32.89 -14.05 36.68
C GLY A 138 -33.07 -14.21 38.18
#